data_AF-A0A497D439-F1
#
_entry.id   AF-A0A497D439-F1
#
_cell.length_a   1.000
_cell.length_b   1.000
_cell.length_c   1.000
_cell.angle_alpha   90.00
_cell.angle_beta   90.00
_cell.angle_gamma   90.00
#
_symmetry.space_group_name_H-M   'P 1'
#
loop_
_entity.id
_entity.type
_entity.pdbx_description
1 polymer ?
#
loop_
_entity_poly.entity_id
_entity_poly.type
_entity_poly.pdbx_seq_one_letter_code
_entity_poly.pdbx_strand_id
1 'polypeptide(L)'
;ATISMMNYRKQITGCIIDGPLAIDGAVSKRASELKNITSDVAGDVDLILAPNIDGANILYKSLNFLGGATSAAVIMGARVPIVLTSRGDTEQSKYLSIALAAAIS
;
A
#
# COMPACT_ATOMS: atom_id res chain seq x y z
N ALA A 1 -6.11 -10.31 -8.64
CA ALA A 1 -6.64 -11.64 -9.00
C ALA A 1 -5.88 -12.77 -8.33
N THR A 2 -4.60 -13.04 -8.65
CA THR A 2 -3.87 -14.20 -8.08
C THR A 2 -3.82 -14.21 -6.56
N ILE A 3 -3.46 -13.08 -5.95
CA ILE A 3 -3.30 -12.99 -4.49
C ILE A 3 -4.66 -13.08 -3.77
N SER A 4 -5.71 -12.44 -4.32
CA SER A 4 -7.08 -12.59 -3.81
C SER A 4 -7.52 -14.07 -3.82
N MET A 5 -7.21 -14.81 -4.89
CA MET A 5 -7.50 -16.25 -4.96
C MET A 5 -6.68 -17.08 -3.95
N MET A 6 -5.43 -16.70 -3.68
CA MET A 6 -4.61 -17.37 -2.64
C MET A 6 -5.17 -17.13 -1.24
N ASN A 7 -5.69 -15.92 -0.96
CA ASN A 7 -6.38 -15.62 0.31
C ASN A 7 -7.71 -16.37 0.43
N TYR A 8 -8.52 -16.41 -0.64
CA TYR A 8 -9.74 -17.21 -0.69
C TYR A 8 -9.48 -18.70 -0.42
N ARG A 9 -8.41 -19.26 -1.00
CA ARG A 9 -7.94 -20.63 -0.79
C ARG A 9 -7.23 -20.85 0.56
N LYS A 10 -7.16 -19.84 1.42
CA LYS A 10 -6.51 -19.88 2.75
C LYS A 10 -5.00 -20.17 2.72
N GLN A 11 -4.33 -19.91 1.59
CA GLN A 11 -2.87 -19.96 1.50
C GLN A 11 -2.23 -18.72 2.11
N ILE A 12 -2.90 -17.57 1.96
CA ILE A 12 -2.58 -16.33 2.68
C ILE A 12 -3.66 -16.15 3.74
N THR A 13 -3.26 -16.02 5.00
CA THR A 13 -4.16 -15.90 6.15
C THR A 13 -3.78 -14.68 6.99
N GLY A 14 -4.64 -14.29 7.94
CA GLY A 14 -4.41 -13.13 8.82
C GLY A 14 -4.82 -11.79 8.22
N CYS A 15 -5.39 -11.78 7.01
CA CYS A 15 -5.94 -10.59 6.36
C CYS A 15 -7.08 -10.95 5.41
N ILE A 16 -7.83 -9.93 4.99
CA ILE A 16 -8.79 -9.99 3.89
C ILE A 16 -8.15 -9.34 2.66
N ILE A 17 -8.27 -9.98 1.50
CA ILE A 17 -7.70 -9.48 0.25
C ILE A 17 -8.74 -9.60 -0.85
N ASP A 18 -9.00 -8.49 -1.55
CA ASP A 18 -9.82 -8.49 -2.74
C ASP A 18 -9.20 -7.66 -3.87
N GLY A 19 -9.67 -7.91 -5.09
CA GLY A 19 -9.28 -7.19 -6.30
C GLY A 19 -9.47 -8.01 -7.57
N PRO A 20 -9.43 -7.37 -8.75
CA PRO A 20 -8.90 -6.03 -8.98
C PRO A 20 -9.86 -4.91 -8.59
N LEU A 21 -9.33 -3.86 -7.95
CA LEU A 21 -10.04 -2.62 -7.65
C LEU A 21 -9.29 -1.45 -8.28
N ALA A 22 -10.04 -0.51 -8.86
CA ALA A 22 -9.50 0.80 -9.20
C ALA A 22 -9.26 1.61 -7.93
N ILE A 23 -8.30 2.56 -7.96
CA ILE A 23 -7.87 3.30 -6.77
C ILE A 23 -9.03 4.02 -6.08
N ASP A 24 -9.95 4.61 -6.84
CA ASP A 24 -11.10 5.32 -6.30
C ASP A 24 -12.08 4.39 -5.57
N GLY A 25 -12.37 3.22 -6.14
CA GLY A 25 -13.17 2.18 -5.50
C GLY A 25 -12.47 1.53 -4.31
N ALA A 26 -11.15 1.58 -4.22
CA ALA A 26 -10.39 1.07 -3.08
C ALA A 26 -10.39 2.05 -1.90
N VAL A 27 -10.28 3.36 -2.13
CA VAL A 27 -10.08 4.36 -1.05
C VAL A 27 -11.29 5.25 -0.76
N SER A 28 -12.37 5.14 -1.53
CA SER A 28 -13.58 5.93 -1.32
C SER A 28 -14.83 5.07 -1.29
N LYS A 29 -15.41 4.95 -0.09
CA LYS A 29 -16.72 4.29 0.10
C LYS A 29 -17.79 4.81 -0.86
N ARG A 30 -17.89 6.13 -1.01
CA ARG A 30 -18.82 6.76 -1.97
C ARG A 30 -18.58 6.28 -3.42
N ALA A 31 -17.34 6.24 -3.87
CA ALA A 31 -17.04 5.79 -5.23
C ALA A 31 -17.35 4.30 -5.42
N SER A 32 -17.08 3.48 -4.40
CA SER A 32 -17.40 2.05 -4.42
C SER A 32 -18.90 1.78 -4.52
N GLU A 33 -19.72 2.51 -3.75
CA GLU A 33 -21.18 2.42 -3.76
C GLU A 33 -21.76 2.85 -5.11
N LEU A 34 -21.30 3.99 -5.66
CA LEU A 34 -21.73 4.47 -6.99
C LEU A 34 -21.40 3.50 -8.13
N LYS A 35 -20.34 2.71 -7.97
CA LYS A 35 -19.91 1.70 -8.95
C LYS A 35 -20.48 0.31 -8.66
N ASN A 36 -21.31 0.15 -7.62
CA ASN A 36 -21.86 -1.12 -7.16
C ASN A 36 -20.78 -2.18 -6.91
N ILE A 37 -19.62 -1.77 -6.37
CA ILE A 37 -18.54 -2.69 -6.03
C ILE A 37 -18.94 -3.45 -4.76
N THR A 38 -19.05 -4.77 -4.85
CA THR A 38 -19.31 -5.66 -3.70
C THR A 38 -17.99 -6.30 -3.28
N SER A 39 -17.44 -5.85 -2.15
CA SER A 39 -16.14 -6.32 -1.63
C SER A 39 -16.00 -5.91 -0.17
N ASP A 40 -15.40 -6.77 0.66
CA ASP A 40 -15.18 -6.50 2.08
C ASP A 40 -14.12 -5.41 2.35
N VAL A 41 -13.32 -5.05 1.33
CA VAL A 41 -12.25 -4.04 1.45
C VAL A 41 -12.52 -2.79 0.62
N ALA A 42 -13.58 -2.75 -0.19
CA ALA A 42 -13.83 -1.61 -1.08
C ALA A 42 -14.17 -0.35 -0.30
N GLY A 43 -13.50 0.74 -0.66
CA GLY A 43 -13.70 2.07 -0.10
C GLY A 43 -13.01 2.34 1.23
N ASP A 44 -12.33 1.34 1.81
CA ASP A 44 -11.71 1.41 3.14
C ASP A 44 -10.50 0.45 3.25
N VAL A 45 -9.58 0.51 2.28
CA VAL A 45 -8.37 -0.32 2.30
C VAL A 45 -7.30 0.21 3.26
N ASP A 46 -6.70 -0.68 4.06
CA ASP A 46 -5.47 -0.39 4.81
C ASP A 46 -4.21 -0.48 3.93
N LEU A 47 -4.23 -1.36 2.93
CA LEU A 47 -3.08 -1.70 2.10
C LEU A 47 -3.46 -1.76 0.62
N ILE A 48 -2.63 -1.13 -0.22
CA ILE A 48 -2.75 -1.19 -1.68
C ILE A 48 -1.55 -1.95 -2.23
N LEU A 49 -1.83 -3.05 -2.94
CA LEU A 49 -0.82 -3.77 -3.68
C LEU A 49 -0.86 -3.38 -5.16
N ALA A 50 0.17 -2.64 -5.59
CA ALA A 50 0.33 -2.28 -6.99
C ALA A 50 0.63 -3.51 -7.87
N PRO A 51 0.25 -3.51 -9.16
CA PRO A 51 0.44 -4.66 -10.04
C PRO A 51 1.92 -4.92 -10.40
N ASN A 52 2.77 -3.90 -10.34
CA ASN A 52 4.19 -3.95 -10.62
C ASN A 52 4.91 -2.74 -10.01
N ILE A 53 6.25 -2.72 -10.11
CA ILE A 53 7.09 -1.67 -9.55
C ILE A 53 6.86 -0.30 -10.20
N ASP A 54 6.59 -0.25 -11.50
CA ASP A 54 6.35 1.02 -12.21
C ASP A 54 5.06 1.68 -11.72
N GLY A 55 3.98 0.91 -11.62
CA GLY A 55 2.71 1.36 -11.06
C GLY A 55 2.83 1.79 -9.60
N ALA A 56 3.60 1.05 -8.80
CA ALA A 56 3.88 1.42 -7.41
C ALA A 56 4.65 2.75 -7.33
N ASN A 57 5.68 2.91 -8.17
CA ASN A 57 6.53 4.09 -8.22
C ASN A 57 5.76 5.34 -8.66
N ILE A 58 4.90 5.21 -9.66
CA ILE A 58 4.00 6.28 -10.08
C ILE A 58 3.06 6.64 -8.92
N LEU A 59 2.38 5.65 -8.31
CA LEU A 59 1.42 5.89 -7.24
C LEU A 59 2.04 6.63 -6.05
N TYR A 60 3.13 6.12 -5.48
CA TYR A 60 3.72 6.75 -4.29
C TYR A 60 4.27 8.15 -4.61
N LYS A 61 4.86 8.36 -5.79
CA LYS A 61 5.32 9.69 -6.19
C LYS A 61 4.16 10.65 -6.42
N SER A 62 3.06 10.21 -7.02
CA SER A 62 1.86 11.04 -7.15
C SER A 62 1.32 11.45 -5.78
N LEU A 63 1.25 10.53 -4.82
CA LEU A 63 0.81 10.84 -3.45
C LEU A 63 1.74 11.85 -2.78
N ASN A 64 3.06 11.70 -2.90
CA ASN A 64 4.02 12.60 -2.27
C ASN A 64 4.07 13.98 -2.97
N PHE A 65 4.30 14.02 -4.29
CA PHE A 65 4.56 15.25 -5.03
C PHE A 65 3.30 16.02 -5.40
N LEU A 66 2.18 15.33 -5.66
CA LEU A 66 0.91 15.97 -6.03
C LEU A 66 -0.07 16.03 -4.86
N GLY A 67 -0.10 14.97 -4.04
CA GLY A 67 -0.99 14.88 -2.87
C GLY A 67 -0.41 15.46 -1.58
N GLY A 68 0.87 15.83 -1.55
CA GLY A 68 1.55 16.34 -0.35
C GLY A 68 1.71 15.30 0.76
N ALA A 69 1.56 14.01 0.44
CA ALA A 69 1.72 12.94 1.42
C ALA A 69 3.15 12.88 1.94
N THR A 70 3.28 12.53 3.23
CA THR A 70 4.56 12.15 3.83
C THR A 70 4.67 10.64 3.82
N SER A 71 5.80 10.11 3.36
CA SER A 71 6.03 8.67 3.24
C SER A 71 7.14 8.18 4.18
N ALA A 72 6.93 7.00 4.74
CA ALA A 72 7.98 6.19 5.37
C ALA A 72 8.14 4.89 4.59
N ALA A 73 9.37 4.44 4.38
CA ALA A 73 9.65 3.26 3.57
C ALA A 73 10.71 2.35 4.21
N VAL A 74 10.50 1.05 4.06
CA VAL A 74 11.40 0.02 4.56
C VAL A 74 11.34 -1.19 3.65
N ILE A 75 12.47 -1.85 3.46
CA ILE A 75 12.54 -3.13 2.76
C ILE A 75 12.35 -4.25 3.78
N MET A 76 11.39 -5.12 3.49
CA MET A 76 11.00 -6.27 4.32
C MET A 76 11.42 -7.59 3.64
N GLY A 77 11.48 -8.68 4.43
CA GLY A 77 11.78 -10.04 3.96
C GLY A 77 13.21 -10.52 4.23
N ALA A 78 14.11 -9.63 4.64
CA ALA A 78 15.42 -10.00 5.19
C ALA A 78 15.30 -10.35 6.70
N ARG A 79 16.42 -10.72 7.34
CA ARG A 79 16.46 -11.01 8.79
C ARG A 79 16.09 -9.81 9.66
N VAL A 80 16.35 -8.60 9.18
CA VAL A 80 16.04 -7.33 9.85
C VAL A 80 15.53 -6.33 8.80
N PRO A 81 14.70 -5.34 9.19
CA PRO A 81 14.23 -4.31 8.27
C PRO A 81 15.39 -3.44 7.74
N ILE A 82 15.34 -3.04 6.47
CA ILE A 82 16.39 -2.22 5.84
C ILE A 82 15.79 -0.88 5.40
N VAL A 83 16.30 0.22 5.96
CA VAL A 83 15.90 1.58 5.56
C VAL A 83 16.63 1.95 4.26
N LEU A 84 15.87 2.26 3.21
CA LEU A 84 16.39 2.75 1.94
C LEU A 84 15.76 4.10 1.62
N THR A 85 16.59 5.13 1.51
CA THR A 85 16.15 6.51 1.23
C THR A 85 16.40 6.88 -0.23
N SER A 86 15.50 7.65 -0.83
CA SER A 86 15.71 8.33 -2.10
C SER A 86 16.49 9.64 -1.88
N ARG A 87 17.28 10.03 -2.89
CA ARG A 87 17.97 11.33 -2.90
C ARG A 87 16.99 12.50 -2.75
N GLY A 88 15.77 12.36 -3.25
CA GLY A 88 14.71 13.37 -3.18
C GLY A 88 13.92 13.38 -1.87
N ASP A 89 14.22 12.50 -0.90
CA ASP A 89 13.44 12.44 0.34
C ASP A 89 13.80 13.59 1.30
N THR A 90 12.77 14.13 1.94
CA THR A 90 12.91 15.11 3.02
C THR A 90 13.52 14.47 4.27
N GLU A 91 14.08 15.29 5.15
CA GLU A 91 14.59 14.82 6.45
C GLU A 91 13.50 14.10 7.26
N GLN A 92 12.26 14.61 7.21
CA GLN A 92 11.12 14.00 7.87
C GLN A 92 10.80 12.59 7.33
N SER A 93 10.77 12.40 6.00
CA SER A 93 10.53 11.07 5.41
C SER A 93 11.62 10.07 5.81
N LYS A 94 12.88 10.52 5.89
CA LYS A 94 14.00 9.67 6.33
C LYS A 94 13.85 9.29 7.81
N TYR A 95 13.54 10.26 8.67
CA TYR A 95 13.31 10.03 10.10
C TYR A 95 12.16 9.04 10.34
N LEU A 96 11.03 9.24 9.67
CA LEU A 96 9.87 8.35 9.80
C LEU A 96 10.17 6.94 9.27
N SER A 97 11.01 6.81 8.24
CA SER A 97 11.46 5.50 7.77
C SER A 97 12.30 4.75 8.81
N ILE A 98 13.17 5.46 9.55
CA ILE A 98 13.93 4.88 10.67
C ILE A 98 12.98 4.49 11.81
N ALA A 99 12.05 5.36 12.17
CA ALA A 99 11.05 5.09 13.21
C ALA A 99 10.18 3.88 12.85
N LEU A 100 9.75 3.77 11.60
CA LEU A 100 9.00 2.63 11.08
C LEU A 100 9.83 1.35 11.21
N ALA A 101 11.10 1.36 10.77
CA ALA A 101 11.98 0.21 10.88
C ALA A 101 12.16 -0.24 12.34
N ALA A 102 12.33 0.70 13.27
CA ALA A 102 12.44 0.40 14.70
C ALA A 102 11.15 -0.18 15.30
N ALA A 103 9.98 0.29 14.85
CA ALA A 103 8.68 -0.16 15.37
C ALA A 103 8.29 -1.58 14.93
N ILE A 104 8.83 -2.05 13.81
CA ILE A 104 8.53 -3.36 13.22
C ILE A 104 9.68 -4.38 13.38
N SER A 105 10.76 -4.00 14.08
CA SER A 105 11.93 -4.84 14.36
C SER A 105 11.69 -5.82 15.51
#